data_AF-A0A938BBJ1-F1
#
_entry.id   AF-A0A938BBJ1-F1
#
_cell.length_a   1.000
_cell.length_b   1.000
_cell.length_c   1.000
_cell.angle_alpha   90.00
_cell.angle_beta   90.00
_cell.angle_gamma   90.00
#
_symmetry.space_group_name_H-M   'P 1'
#
loop_
_entity.id
_entity.type
_entity.pdbx_description
1 polymer ?
#
loop_
_entity_poly.entity_id
_entity_poly.type
_entity_poly.pdbx_seq_one_letter_code
_entity_poly.pdbx_strand_id
1 'polypeptide(L)' 'MIKRRVLKGEPTVYLSMKVPVSLYEFFRGEAYHTKQTVSRVVEQALREYVQKKEGQENGGSANI' A
#
# COMPACT_ATOMS: atom_id res chain seq x y z
N MET A 1 1.16 -22.08 23.39
CA MET A 1 -0.01 -21.20 23.65
C MET A 1 0.52 -19.78 23.86
N ILE A 2 0.16 -18.88 22.92
CA ILE A 2 0.01 -17.39 22.95
C ILE A 2 0.65 -16.67 24.17
N LYS A 3 1.39 -15.55 24.06
CA LYS A 3 0.93 -14.27 23.49
C LYS A 3 2.07 -13.32 23.04
N ARG A 4 1.99 -12.75 21.83
CA ARG A 4 2.67 -11.50 21.48
C ARG A 4 1.67 -10.35 21.60
N ARG A 5 1.93 -9.41 22.51
CA ARG A 5 1.19 -8.13 22.61
C ARG A 5 1.71 -7.17 21.55
N VAL A 6 0.84 -6.64 20.70
CA VAL A 6 1.14 -5.48 19.85
C VAL A 6 1.01 -4.25 20.74
N LEU A 7 2.09 -3.45 20.83
CA LEU A 7 2.13 -2.23 21.62
C LEU A 7 1.15 -1.21 21.02
N LYS A 8 0.21 -0.71 21.84
CA LYS A 8 -0.63 0.45 21.53
C LYS A 8 0.31 1.67 21.45
N GLY A 9 0.45 2.35 20.31
CA GLY A 9 1.21 3.61 20.30
C GLY A 9 1.67 4.21 18.98
N GLU A 10 1.64 3.51 17.84
CA GLU A 10 2.02 4.14 16.57
C GLU A 10 0.84 4.98 16.02
N PRO A 11 1.03 6.27 15.72
CA PRO A 11 -0.04 7.08 15.16
C PRO A 11 -0.36 6.57 13.75
N THR A 12 -1.60 6.11 13.55
CA THR A 12 -2.14 5.91 12.20
C THR A 12 -2.19 7.28 11.51
N VAL A 13 -1.25 7.53 10.61
CA VAL A 13 -1.22 8.76 9.82
C VAL A 13 -2.19 8.60 8.65
N TYR A 14 -3.22 9.42 8.62
CA TYR A 14 -4.13 9.52 7.48
C TYR A 14 -3.59 10.55 6.50
N LEU A 15 -3.42 10.14 5.25
CA LEU A 15 -2.98 11.01 4.15
C LEU A 15 -4.18 11.28 3.23
N SER A 16 -4.31 12.52 2.80
CA SER A 16 -5.25 12.91 1.74
C SER A 16 -4.49 13.24 0.49
N MET A 17 -4.95 12.74 -0.66
CA MET A 17 -4.32 12.98 -1.96
C MET A 17 -5.39 13.34 -3.00
N LYS A 18 -5.01 14.19 -3.96
CA LYS A 18 -5.82 14.46 -5.14
C LYS A 18 -5.45 13.47 -6.22
N VAL A 19 -6.44 12.75 -6.74
CA VAL A 19 -6.29 11.83 -7.86
C VAL A 19 -7.30 12.17 -8.96
N PRO A 20 -7.01 11.86 -10.23
CA PRO A 20 -8.01 11.93 -11.29
C PRO A 20 -9.24 11.09 -10.94
N VAL A 21 -10.43 11.56 -11.33
CA VAL A 21 -11.70 10.87 -11.06
C VAL A 21 -11.70 9.44 -11.62
N SER A 22 -11.16 9.24 -12.83
CA SER A 22 -11.06 7.91 -13.45
C SER A 22 -10.26 6.92 -12.61
N LEU A 23 -9.16 7.38 -11.98
CA LEU A 23 -8.33 6.56 -11.13
C LEU A 23 -9.03 6.23 -9.80
N TYR A 24 -9.79 7.18 -9.26
CA TYR A 24 -10.62 6.92 -8.08
C TYR A 24 -11.69 5.86 -8.35
N GLU A 25 -12.42 5.96 -9.47
CA GLU A 25 -13.45 4.97 -9.83
C GLU A 25 -12.84 3.58 -10.06
N PHE A 26 -11.63 3.50 -10.62
CA PHE A 26 -10.89 2.23 -10.72
C PHE A 26 -10.65 1.61 -9.33
N PHE A 27 -10.05 2.37 -8.40
CA PHE A 27 -9.79 1.86 -7.04
C PHE A 27 -11.08 1.54 -6.27
N ARG A 28 -12.17 2.26 -6.54
CA ARG A 28 -13.49 1.99 -5.98
C ARG A 28 -14.05 0.66 -6.46
N GLY A 29 -13.90 0.34 -7.75
CA GLY A 29 -14.27 -0.96 -8.31
C GLY A 29 -13.48 -2.10 -7.67
N GLU A 30 -12.15 -1.97 -7.60
CA GLU A 30 -11.28 -2.96 -6.96
C GLU A 30 -11.62 -3.18 -5.48
N ALA A 31 -11.88 -2.09 -4.74
CA ALA A 31 -12.31 -2.16 -3.35
C ALA A 31 -13.62 -2.95 -3.19
N TYR A 32 -14.58 -2.77 -4.10
CA TYR A 32 -15.82 -3.53 -4.12
C TYR A 32 -15.59 -5.03 -4.36
N HIS A 33 -14.77 -5.39 -5.36
CA HIS A 33 -14.47 -6.79 -5.69
C HIS A 33 -13.71 -7.52 -4.57
N THR A 34 -12.78 -6.82 -3.93
CA THR A 34 -11.93 -7.38 -2.87
C THR A 34 -12.56 -7.29 -1.48
N LYS A 35 -13.73 -6.64 -1.34
CA LYS A 35 -14.39 -6.33 -0.06
C LYS A 35 -13.46 -5.58 0.91
N GLN A 36 -12.66 -4.66 0.38
CA GLN A 36 -11.75 -3.81 1.15
C GLN A 36 -12.16 -2.34 1.06
N THR A 37 -11.52 -1.46 1.84
CA THR A 37 -11.69 -0.02 1.68
C THR A 37 -10.82 0.50 0.55
N VAL A 38 -11.25 1.57 -0.13
CA VAL A 38 -10.45 2.25 -1.16
C VAL A 38 -9.07 2.61 -0.63
N SER A 39 -8.99 3.12 0.60
CA SER A 39 -7.71 3.45 1.24
C SER A 39 -6.78 2.25 1.36
N ARG A 40 -7.30 1.06 1.65
CA ARG A 40 -6.49 -0.16 1.80
C ARG A 40 -5.95 -0.64 0.46
N VAL A 41 -6.79 -0.60 -0.58
CA VAL A 41 -6.39 -0.94 -1.95
C VAL A 41 -5.31 0.02 -2.45
N VAL A 42 -5.49 1.32 -2.22
CA VAL A 42 -4.49 2.34 -2.58
C VAL A 42 -3.17 2.14 -1.82
N GLU A 43 -3.23 1.85 -0.52
CA GLU A 43 -2.03 1.57 0.29
C GLU A 43 -1.24 0.37 -0.26
N GLN A 44 -1.93 -0.71 -0.65
CA GLN A 44 -1.31 -1.89 -1.25
C GLN A 44 -0.64 -1.55 -2.59
N ALA A 45 -1.37 -0.87 -3.48
CA ALA A 45 -0.84 -0.46 -4.78
C ALA A 45 0.41 0.43 -4.65
N LEU A 46 0.40 1.37 -3.69
CA LEU A 46 1.57 2.23 -3.42
C LEU A 46 2.76 1.43 -2.87
N ARG A 47 2.50 0.48 -1.97
CA ARG A 47 3.55 -0.39 -1.42
C ARG A 47 4.21 -1.23 -2.51
N GLU A 48 3.43 -1.82 -3.40
CA GLU A 48 3.93 -2.59 -4.55
C GLU A 48 4.74 -1.71 -5.51
N TYR A 49 4.27 -0.49 -5.78
CA TYR A 49 4.98 0.47 -6.61
C TYR A 49 6.36 0.82 -6.01
N VAL A 50 6.41 1.15 -4.71
CA VAL A 50 7.66 1.48 -4.02
C VAL A 50 8.61 0.28 -4.04
N GLN A 51 8.15 -0.92 -3.70
CA GLN A 51 8.98 -2.13 -3.74
C GLN A 51 9.53 -2.41 -5.14
N LYS A 52 8.72 -2.21 -6.19
CA LYS A 52 9.17 -2.36 -7.57
C LYS A 52 10.22 -1.32 -7.96
N LYS A 53 10.07 -0.08 -7.47
CA LYS A 53 11.04 1.00 -7.72
C LYS A 53 12.35 0.76 -6.98
N GLU A 54 12.30 0.43 -5.70
CA GLU A 54 13.48 0.10 -4.90
C GLU A 54 14.18 -1.15 -5.43
N GLY A 55 13.44 -2.15 -5.89
CA GLY A 55 14.00 -3.35 -6.53
C GLY A 55 14.63 -3.09 -7.90
N GLN A 56 14.17 -2.06 -8.63
CA GLN A 56 14.80 -1.61 -9.88
C GLN A 56 16.05 -0.77 -9.62
N GLU A 57 16.07 0.07 -8.57
CA GLU A 57 17.23 0.90 -8.22
C GLU A 57 18.33 0.10 -7.49
N ASN A 58 17.97 -0.93 -6.72
CA ASN A 58 18.93 -1.86 -6.07
C ASN A 58 19.30 -3.07 -6.94
N GLY A 59 18.76 -3.17 -8.17
CA GLY A 59 19.07 -4.23 -9.14
C GLY A 59 20.36 -4.02 -9.96
N GLY A 60 21.17 -3.02 -9.60
CA GLY A 60 22.50 -2.75 -10.17
C GLY A 60 23.67 -3.32 -9.36
N SER A 61 23.42 -4.22 -8.41
CA SER A 61 24.47 -4.95 -7.71
C SER A 61 24.11 -6.43 -7.61
N ALA A 62 24.21 -7.12 -8.75
CA ALA A 62 24.38 -8.56 -8.74
C ALA A 62 25.72 -8.85 -8.03
N ASN A 63 25.63 -9.46 -6.84
CA ASN A 63 26.76 -9.95 -6.06
C ASN A 63 27.65 -10.87 -6.94
N ILE A 64 28.93 -10.53 -7.10
CA ILE A 64 29.99 -11.37 -7.70
C ILE A 64 30.62 -12.22 -6.59
#